data_AF-A0A523YDR1-F1
#
_entry.id   AF-A0A523YDR1-F1
#
_cell.length_a   1.000
_cell.length_b   1.000
_cell.length_c   1.000
_cell.angle_alpha   90.00
_cell.angle_beta   90.00
_cell.angle_gamma   90.00
#
_symmetry.space_group_name_H-M   'P 1'
#
loop_
_entity.id
_entity.type
_entity.pdbx_description
1 polymer ?
#
loop_
_entity_poly.entity_id
_entity_poly.type
_entity_poly.pdbx_seq_one_letter_code
_entity_poly.pdbx_strand_id
1 'polypeptide(L)'
;MSDAMKWTPKRKVLFRELSQNVDGEVDVAGSSEGGISFFMDAGGDCHLEFDSEKAAELVSLLTEAVRIAEDSQEKWKMVGSVRYTKCDWDDPTFDDNRGFVVVEARQGEIKFTIRADPRSDEPDWPVVIGLGPARDFVALLQA
;
A
#
# COMPACT_ATOMS: atom_id res chain seq x y z
N MET A 1 -6.28 22.76 18.71
CA MET A 1 -5.41 21.64 19.13
C MET A 1 -6.01 20.42 18.47
N SER A 2 -5.34 19.84 17.47
CA SER A 2 -5.81 18.60 16.83
C SER A 2 -5.50 17.46 17.81
N ASP A 3 -6.52 16.69 18.17
CA ASP A 3 -6.29 15.41 18.85
C ASP A 3 -5.46 14.55 17.91
N ALA A 4 -4.29 14.12 18.38
CA ALA A 4 -3.43 13.22 17.62
C ALA A 4 -4.15 11.88 17.48
N MET A 5 -4.38 11.46 16.24
CA MET A 5 -4.96 10.16 15.93
C MET A 5 -4.11 9.05 16.58
N LYS A 6 -4.74 8.23 17.43
CA LYS A 6 -4.06 7.12 18.10
C LYS A 6 -4.06 5.90 17.18
N TRP A 7 -2.86 5.53 16.71
CA TRP A 7 -2.64 4.33 15.91
C TRP A 7 -2.45 3.11 16.81
N THR A 8 -3.15 2.02 16.49
CA THR A 8 -2.98 0.71 17.15
C THR A 8 -2.28 -0.23 16.17
N PRO A 9 -1.08 -0.75 16.48
CA PRO A 9 -0.39 -1.70 15.61
C PRO A 9 -1.26 -2.94 15.34
N LYS A 10 -1.41 -3.27 14.06
CA LYS A 10 -2.21 -4.37 13.51
C LYS A 10 -1.33 -5.30 12.67
N ARG A 11 -0.38 -5.97 13.33
CA ARG A 11 0.34 -7.15 12.80
C ARG A 11 1.17 -6.89 11.52
N LYS A 12 2.01 -7.86 11.20
CA LYS A 12 2.99 -7.85 10.11
C LYS A 12 2.65 -8.92 9.08
N VAL A 13 2.81 -8.61 7.78
CA VAL A 13 2.87 -9.63 6.71
C VAL A 13 4.30 -9.69 6.19
N LEU A 14 4.85 -10.90 6.09
CA LEU A 14 6.12 -11.16 5.44
C LEU A 14 5.85 -11.63 4.00
N PHE A 15 6.65 -11.15 3.06
CA PHE A 15 6.54 -11.54 1.66
C PHE A 15 7.89 -11.57 0.96
N ARG A 16 7.91 -12.17 -0.23
CA ARG A 16 9.01 -12.04 -1.17
C ARG A 16 8.60 -11.02 -2.22
N GLU A 17 9.35 -9.93 -2.33
CA GLU A 17 9.17 -8.99 -3.43
C GLU A 17 9.74 -9.64 -4.70
N LEU A 18 8.88 -9.79 -5.72
CA LEU A 18 9.16 -10.66 -6.86
C LEU A 18 10.02 -10.00 -7.94
N SER A 19 10.04 -8.67 -8.04
CA SER A 19 10.76 -7.97 -9.11
C SER A 19 12.26 -7.83 -8.84
N GLN A 20 12.64 -7.64 -7.58
CA GLN A 20 14.00 -7.50 -7.08
C GLN A 20 14.49 -8.76 -6.39
N ASN A 21 13.58 -9.70 -6.10
CA ASN A 21 13.90 -10.95 -5.41
C ASN A 21 14.56 -10.67 -4.05
N VAL A 22 13.87 -9.89 -3.22
CA VAL A 22 14.26 -9.56 -1.84
C VAL A 22 13.14 -9.92 -0.88
N ASP A 23 13.49 -10.22 0.37
CA ASP A 23 12.48 -10.40 1.41
C ASP A 23 11.96 -9.02 1.80
N GLY A 24 10.65 -8.93 2.02
CA GLY A 24 9.99 -7.71 2.41
C GLY A 24 8.95 -7.93 3.49
N GLU A 25 8.55 -6.84 4.12
CA GLU A 25 7.55 -6.82 5.17
C GLU A 25 6.63 -5.61 5.05
N VAL A 26 5.40 -5.79 5.51
CA VAL A 26 4.45 -4.69 5.70
C VAL A 26 3.84 -4.77 7.09
N ASP A 27 4.02 -3.71 7.85
CA ASP A 27 3.39 -3.49 9.15
C ASP A 27 2.18 -2.60 8.96
N VAL A 28 1.02 -3.03 9.46
CA VAL A 28 -0.23 -2.25 9.36
C VAL A 28 -0.60 -1.71 10.72
N ALA A 29 -1.13 -0.50 10.80
CA ALA A 29 -1.79 0.03 11.98
C ALA A 29 -3.15 0.63 11.62
N GLY A 30 -4.14 0.43 12.49
CA GLY A 30 -5.46 1.03 12.34
C GLY A 30 -5.68 2.15 13.35
N SER A 31 -6.48 3.15 12.99
CA SER A 31 -6.95 4.16 13.92
C SER A 31 -8.38 3.90 14.38
N SER A 32 -8.78 4.53 15.49
CA SER A 32 -10.16 4.46 15.99
C SER A 32 -11.19 5.10 15.07
N GLU A 33 -10.76 5.93 14.11
CA GLU A 33 -11.64 6.61 13.16
C GLU A 33 -11.73 5.87 11.82
N GLY A 34 -11.10 4.69 11.71
CA GLY A 34 -11.10 3.87 10.49
C GLY A 34 -10.01 4.23 9.49
N GLY A 35 -9.07 5.12 9.85
CA GLY A 35 -7.85 5.34 9.07
C GLY A 35 -6.89 4.15 9.18
N ILE A 36 -5.99 4.06 8.20
CA ILE A 36 -4.97 3.02 8.13
C ILE A 36 -3.62 3.68 7.93
N SER A 37 -2.59 3.19 8.60
CA SER A 37 -1.22 3.41 8.18
C SER A 37 -0.53 2.09 7.90
N PHE A 38 0.41 2.08 6.97
CA PHE A 38 1.30 0.94 6.83
C PHE A 38 2.73 1.38 6.55
N PHE A 39 3.67 0.66 7.15
CA PHE A 39 5.10 0.76 6.88
C PHE A 39 5.51 -0.45 6.05
N MET A 40 6.17 -0.22 4.93
CA MET A 40 6.62 -1.26 4.01
C MET A 40 8.13 -1.18 3.88
N ASP A 41 8.81 -2.33 4.00
CA ASP A 41 10.24 -2.49 3.74
C ASP A 41 10.44 -3.60 2.69
N ALA A 42 10.94 -3.24 1.51
CA ALA A 42 11.17 -4.15 0.39
C ALA A 42 12.22 -3.61 -0.61
N GLY A 43 13.49 -3.59 -0.20
CA GLY A 43 14.58 -2.98 -1.00
C GLY A 43 14.63 -1.45 -0.93
N GLY A 44 13.79 -0.87 -0.07
CA GLY A 44 13.58 0.52 0.31
C GLY A 44 12.46 0.54 1.36
N ASP A 45 12.25 1.66 2.03
CA ASP A 45 11.21 1.80 3.05
C ASP A 45 10.25 2.97 2.76
N CYS A 46 8.98 2.80 3.17
CA CYS A 46 7.99 3.85 3.11
C CYS A 46 6.88 3.62 4.14
N HIS A 47 6.52 4.66 4.86
CA HIS A 47 5.32 4.75 5.67
C HIS A 47 4.27 5.58 4.96
N LEU A 48 3.09 4.99 4.78
CA LEU A 48 1.92 5.66 4.20
C LEU A 48 0.78 5.74 5.22
N GLU A 49 0.11 6.89 5.28
CA GLU A 49 -1.13 7.08 6.05
C GLU A 49 -2.32 7.34 5.13
N PHE A 50 -3.48 6.79 5.47
CA PHE A 50 -4.76 6.95 4.78
C PHE A 50 -5.82 7.35 5.82
N ASP A 51 -6.61 8.38 5.51
CA ASP A 51 -7.82 8.66 6.29
C ASP A 51 -8.88 7.57 6.01
N SER A 52 -10.00 7.61 6.73
CA SER A 52 -11.01 6.55 6.67
C SER A 52 -11.64 6.36 5.28
N GLU A 53 -11.83 7.43 4.52
CA GLU A 53 -12.36 7.38 3.16
C GLU A 53 -11.36 6.70 2.22
N LYS A 54 -10.11 7.16 2.20
CA LYS A 54 -9.06 6.58 1.35
C LYS A 54 -8.68 5.17 1.78
N ALA A 55 -8.74 4.86 3.07
CA ALA A 55 -8.51 3.51 3.59
C ALA A 55 -9.55 2.54 3.03
N ALA A 56 -10.83 2.92 3.01
CA ALA A 56 -11.89 2.12 2.40
C ALA A 56 -11.69 1.95 0.88
N GLU A 57 -11.29 3.01 0.17
CA GLU A 57 -10.94 2.93 -1.25
C GLU A 57 -9.78 1.97 -1.50
N LEU A 58 -8.69 2.08 -0.74
CA LEU A 58 -7.53 1.20 -0.84
C LEU A 58 -7.95 -0.26 -0.64
N VAL A 59 -8.68 -0.57 0.43
CA VAL A 59 -9.17 -1.93 0.71
C VAL A 59 -10.02 -2.46 -0.44
N SER A 60 -10.89 -1.63 -1.02
CA SER A 60 -11.70 -2.01 -2.17
C SER A 60 -10.85 -2.33 -3.40
N LEU A 61 -9.85 -1.49 -3.70
CA LEU A 61 -8.93 -1.72 -4.83
C LEU A 61 -8.13 -3.01 -4.64
N LEU A 62 -7.62 -3.28 -3.44
CA LEU A 62 -6.84 -4.47 -3.16
C LEU A 62 -7.69 -5.75 -3.17
N THR A 63 -8.92 -5.67 -2.69
CA THR A 63 -9.88 -6.79 -2.79
C THR A 63 -10.16 -7.14 -4.25
N GLU A 64 -10.38 -6.14 -5.10
CA GLU A 64 -10.57 -6.35 -6.55
C GLU A 64 -9.28 -6.86 -7.22
N ALA A 65 -8.11 -6.38 -6.80
CA ALA A 65 -6.83 -6.85 -7.31
C ALA A 65 -6.57 -8.33 -6.97
N VAL A 66 -6.89 -8.77 -5.74
CA VAL A 66 -6.85 -10.20 -5.36
C VAL A 66 -7.77 -11.02 -6.26
N ARG A 67 -9.00 -10.55 -6.51
CA ARG A 67 -9.95 -11.23 -7.41
C ARG A 67 -9.43 -11.33 -8.84
N ILE A 68 -8.82 -10.29 -9.38
CA ILE A 68 -8.20 -10.30 -10.72
C ILE A 68 -7.01 -11.25 -10.75
N ALA A 69 -6.18 -11.27 -9.70
CA ALA A 69 -5.02 -12.14 -9.60
C ALA A 69 -5.38 -13.63 -9.47
N GLU A 70 -6.59 -13.95 -9.03
CA GLU A 70 -7.14 -15.31 -9.05
C GLU A 70 -7.59 -15.77 -10.45
N ASP A 71 -7.82 -14.83 -11.38
CA ASP A 71 -8.24 -15.11 -12.75
C ASP A 71 -7.02 -15.35 -13.67
N SER A 72 -7.26 -15.89 -14.86
CA SER A 72 -6.26 -16.32 -15.85
C SER A 72 -5.70 -15.18 -16.73
N GLN A 73 -5.72 -13.93 -16.27
CA GLN A 73 -5.19 -12.80 -17.04
C GLN A 73 -3.67 -12.64 -16.86
N GLU A 74 -2.89 -12.98 -17.89
CA GLU A 74 -1.41 -12.90 -17.84
C GLU A 74 -0.85 -11.47 -17.93
N LYS A 75 -1.65 -10.51 -18.40
CA LYS A 75 -1.22 -9.10 -18.56
C LYS A 75 -1.56 -8.29 -17.33
N TRP A 76 -0.67 -7.36 -16.97
CA TRP A 76 -0.94 -6.35 -15.96
C TRP A 76 -2.17 -5.53 -16.34
N LYS A 77 -3.14 -5.51 -15.42
CA LYS A 77 -4.35 -4.69 -15.51
C LYS A 77 -4.32 -3.67 -14.37
N MET A 78 -4.46 -2.39 -14.73
CA MET A 78 -4.68 -1.35 -13.73
C MET A 78 -6.05 -1.53 -13.08
N VAL A 79 -6.05 -1.69 -11.76
CA VAL A 79 -7.28 -1.82 -10.95
C VAL A 79 -7.77 -0.43 -10.57
N GLY A 80 -6.85 0.42 -10.12
CA GLY A 80 -7.13 1.81 -9.78
C GLY A 80 -5.96 2.45 -9.04
N SER A 81 -6.22 3.62 -8.48
CA SER A 81 -5.24 4.36 -7.69
C SER A 81 -5.93 5.10 -6.57
N VAL A 82 -5.28 5.15 -5.40
CA VAL A 82 -5.77 5.88 -4.23
C VAL A 82 -4.71 6.86 -3.77
N ARG A 83 -5.14 8.07 -3.43
CA ARG A 83 -4.26 9.11 -2.92
C ARG A 83 -3.96 8.82 -1.46
N TYR A 84 -2.70 8.81 -1.03
CA TYR A 84 -2.40 8.73 0.41
C TYR A 84 -2.57 10.09 1.09
N THR A 85 -2.75 10.09 2.41
CA THR A 85 -2.87 11.31 3.23
C THR A 85 -1.50 11.83 3.64
N LYS A 86 -0.55 10.95 3.96
CA LYS A 86 0.85 11.30 4.27
C LYS A 86 1.79 10.19 3.83
N CYS A 87 3.05 10.57 3.60
CA CYS A 87 4.16 9.71 3.24
C CYS A 87 5.42 10.25 3.92
N ASP A 88 6.27 9.38 4.48
CA ASP A 88 7.53 9.75 5.14
C ASP A 88 8.78 9.51 4.27
N TRP A 89 8.62 9.54 2.94
CA TRP A 89 9.71 9.40 1.97
C TRP A 89 10.76 10.51 2.18
N ASP A 90 11.68 10.25 3.11
CA ASP A 90 12.96 10.89 3.40
C ASP A 90 13.03 12.41 3.68
N ASP A 91 11.94 13.13 3.97
CA ASP A 91 12.04 14.50 4.51
C ASP A 91 11.04 14.78 5.67
N PRO A 92 11.53 15.10 6.90
CA PRO A 92 10.69 15.38 8.06
C PRO A 92 9.86 16.67 7.95
N THR A 93 10.05 17.49 6.91
CA THR A 93 9.08 18.56 6.63
C THR A 93 7.85 17.95 5.97
N PHE A 94 6.90 17.51 6.81
CA PHE A 94 5.53 17.19 6.42
C PHE A 94 4.92 18.34 5.59
N ASP A 95 5.09 18.30 4.28
CA ASP A 95 4.40 19.16 3.33
C ASP A 95 3.58 18.29 2.37
N ASP A 96 2.38 18.77 2.10
CA ASP A 96 1.16 18.05 1.70
C ASP A 96 1.17 17.61 0.22
N ASN A 97 2.25 16.95 -0.23
CA ASN A 97 2.47 16.52 -1.61
C ASN A 97 1.99 15.07 -1.82
N ARG A 98 0.69 14.89 -1.62
CA ARG A 98 0.00 13.59 -1.67
C ARG A 98 0.05 12.98 -3.08
N GLY A 99 0.97 12.05 -3.29
CA GLY A 99 1.02 11.13 -4.43
C GLY A 99 -0.02 10.01 -4.32
N PHE A 100 0.22 8.90 -5.02
CA PHE A 100 -0.78 7.83 -5.18
C PHE A 100 -0.16 6.46 -4.94
N VAL A 101 -0.94 5.56 -4.36
CA VAL A 101 -0.71 4.12 -4.52
C VAL A 101 -1.50 3.67 -5.73
N VAL A 102 -0.80 3.18 -6.75
CA VAL A 102 -1.41 2.56 -7.93
C VAL A 102 -1.41 1.05 -7.77
N VAL A 103 -2.58 0.45 -7.95
CA VAL A 103 -2.79 -0.98 -7.80
C VAL A 103 -2.99 -1.60 -9.18
N GLU A 104 -2.13 -2.55 -9.50
CA GLU A 104 -2.21 -3.37 -10.71
C GLU A 104 -2.22 -4.84 -10.32
N ALA A 105 -2.90 -5.68 -11.11
CA ALA A 105 -2.96 -7.11 -10.87
C ALA A 105 -2.77 -7.89 -12.18
N ARG A 106 -2.21 -9.10 -12.05
CA ARG A 106 -2.18 -10.14 -13.07
C ARG A 106 -2.28 -11.50 -12.38
N GLN A 107 -2.41 -12.58 -13.15
CA GLN A 107 -2.49 -13.93 -12.62
C GLN A 107 -1.39 -14.22 -11.57
N GLY A 108 -1.82 -14.50 -10.34
CA GLY A 108 -0.98 -14.87 -9.21
C GLY A 108 -0.27 -13.72 -8.48
N GLU A 109 -0.37 -12.47 -8.95
CA GLU A 109 0.46 -11.38 -8.47
C GLU A 109 -0.28 -10.03 -8.41
N ILE A 110 0.08 -9.22 -7.40
CA ILE A 110 -0.37 -7.85 -7.27
C ILE A 110 0.86 -6.94 -7.23
N LYS A 111 0.78 -5.82 -7.94
CA LYS A 111 1.80 -4.78 -7.94
C LYS A 111 1.22 -3.50 -7.33
N PHE A 112 1.93 -2.99 -6.35
CA PHE A 112 1.68 -1.71 -5.69
C PHE A 112 2.75 -0.76 -6.17
N THR A 113 2.38 0.34 -6.80
CA THR A 113 3.35 1.37 -7.16
C THR A 113 3.09 2.59 -6.29
N ILE A 114 4.03 2.90 -5.40
CA ILE A 114 4.03 4.14 -4.63
C ILE A 114 4.58 5.21 -5.55
N ARG A 115 3.70 6.09 -6.03
CA ARG A 115 4.05 7.23 -6.87
C ARG A 115 4.12 8.48 -6.02
N ALA A 116 5.24 9.18 -6.10
CA ALA A 116 5.36 10.51 -5.51
C ALA A 116 4.43 11.51 -6.25
N ASP A 117 4.20 12.68 -5.64
CA ASP A 117 3.55 13.80 -6.35
C ASP A 117 4.33 14.10 -7.65
N PRO A 118 3.69 14.41 -8.79
CA PRO A 118 4.38 14.74 -10.04
C PRO A 118 5.38 15.91 -9.97
N ARG A 119 5.35 16.68 -8.88
CA ARG A 119 6.31 17.75 -8.57
C ARG A 119 7.54 17.26 -7.79
N SER A 120 7.56 15.99 -7.37
CA SER A 120 8.71 15.32 -6.77
C SER A 120 9.57 14.71 -7.87
N ASP A 121 10.89 14.80 -7.70
CA ASP A 121 11.87 14.12 -8.56
C ASP A 121 12.07 12.65 -8.15
N GLU A 122 11.40 12.19 -7.08
CA GLU A 122 11.49 10.81 -6.60
C GLU A 122 10.90 9.81 -7.60
N PRO A 123 11.60 8.68 -7.86
CA PRO A 123 11.13 7.67 -8.80
C PRO A 123 9.92 6.91 -8.24
N ASP A 124 9.02 6.47 -9.11
CA ASP A 124 7.97 5.50 -8.74
C ASP A 124 8.61 4.25 -8.10
N TRP A 125 8.08 3.80 -6.97
CA TRP A 125 8.55 2.61 -6.27
C TRP A 125 7.55 1.45 -6.42
N PRO A 126 7.79 0.49 -7.33
CA PRO A 126 6.95 -0.69 -7.49
C PRO A 126 7.34 -1.81 -6.52
N VAL A 127 6.33 -2.40 -5.90
CA VAL A 127 6.44 -3.60 -5.04
C VAL A 127 5.49 -4.65 -5.59
N VAL A 128 6.04 -5.79 -6.03
CA VAL A 128 5.29 -6.92 -6.58
C VAL A 128 5.25 -8.04 -5.55
N ILE A 129 4.04 -8.46 -5.16
CA ILE A 129 3.83 -9.54 -4.20
C ILE A 129 2.97 -10.64 -4.79
N GLY A 130 3.19 -11.87 -4.32
CA GLY A 130 2.36 -13.02 -4.68
C GLY A 130 0.98 -13.01 -4.02
N LEU A 131 0.06 -13.79 -4.58
CA LEU A 131 -1.34 -13.86 -4.15
C LEU A 131 -1.55 -14.24 -2.67
N GLY A 132 -0.69 -15.11 -2.11
CA GLY A 132 -0.76 -15.49 -0.69
C GLY A 132 -0.59 -14.29 0.25
N PRO A 133 0.59 -13.65 0.25
CA PRO A 133 0.81 -12.45 1.05
C PRO A 133 -0.15 -11.29 0.74
N ALA A 134 -0.59 -11.14 -0.52
CA ALA A 134 -1.61 -10.17 -0.88
C ALA A 134 -2.94 -10.38 -0.14
N ARG A 135 -3.42 -11.63 -0.05
CA ARG A 135 -4.63 -11.96 0.71
C ARG A 135 -4.45 -11.68 2.19
N ASP A 136 -3.30 -12.05 2.75
CA ASP A 136 -2.99 -11.79 4.16
C ASP A 136 -2.97 -10.28 4.44
N PHE A 137 -2.39 -9.49 3.54
CA PHE A 137 -2.36 -8.03 3.64
C PHE A 137 -3.77 -7.43 3.61
N VAL A 138 -4.62 -7.82 2.65
CA VAL A 138 -6.02 -7.36 2.59
C VAL A 138 -6.79 -7.75 3.85
N ALA A 139 -6.61 -8.98 4.34
CA ALA A 139 -7.26 -9.44 5.56
C ALA A 139 -6.84 -8.62 6.79
N LEU A 140 -5.57 -8.20 6.89
CA LEU A 140 -5.11 -7.31 7.96
C LEU A 140 -5.74 -5.92 7.89
N LEU A 141 -5.91 -5.37 6.69
CA LEU A 141 -6.53 -4.06 6.51
C LEU A 141 -8.02 -4.04 6.87
N GLN A 142 -8.68 -5.20 6.82
CA GLN A 142 -10.11 -5.37 7.11
C GLN A 142 -10.42 -5.76 8.57
N ALA A 143 -9.42 -6.20 9.33
CA ALA A 143 -9.56 -6.62 10.73
C ALA A 143 -9.56 -5.43 11.68
#